data_AF-A0A060T0J9-F1
#
_entry.id   AF-A0A060T0J9-F1
#
_cell.length_a   1.000
_cell.length_b   1.000
_cell.length_c   1.000
_cell.angle_alpha   90.00
_cell.angle_beta   90.00
_cell.angle_gamma   90.00
#
_symmetry.space_group_name_H-M   'P 1'
#
loop_
_entity.id
_entity.type
_entity.pdbx_description
1 polymer ?
#
loop_
_entity_poly.entity_id
_entity_poly.type
_entity_poly.pdbx_seq_one_letter_code
_entity_poly.pdbx_strand_id
1 'polypeptide(L)'
;MADSAPVTTRPEVPLTVVRKLIFFTAAMIIAPVSCFFILQNVFNWGSIVSGGTAALVANIVLIGYVVAAFMEDTEEMKEKKTK
;
A
#
# COMPACT_ATOMS: atom_id res chain seq x y z
N MET A 1 0.10 -20.03 -45.05
CA MET A 1 0.49 -18.83 -44.30
C MET A 1 -0.80 -18.12 -43.90
N ALA A 2 -1.30 -18.39 -42.70
CA ALA A 2 -2.40 -17.67 -42.07
C ALA A 2 -2.29 -17.92 -40.56
N ASP A 3 -1.69 -16.95 -39.90
CA ASP A 3 -1.78 -16.73 -38.46
C ASP A 3 -3.23 -16.28 -38.18
N SER A 4 -4.01 -17.09 -37.46
CA SER A 4 -5.42 -16.80 -37.17
C SER A 4 -5.86 -17.31 -35.80
N ALA A 5 -5.06 -17.04 -34.78
CA ALA A 5 -5.58 -16.94 -33.43
C ALA A 5 -5.33 -15.50 -32.95
N PRO A 6 -6.37 -14.73 -32.56
CA PRO A 6 -6.12 -13.44 -31.94
C PRO A 6 -5.26 -13.70 -30.71
N VAL A 7 -4.06 -13.14 -30.68
CA VAL A 7 -3.25 -13.13 -29.47
C VAL A 7 -4.14 -12.45 -28.43
N THR A 8 -4.66 -13.24 -27.50
CA THR A 8 -5.35 -12.73 -26.33
C THR A 8 -4.31 -11.92 -25.60
N THR A 9 -4.29 -10.61 -25.86
CA THR A 9 -3.58 -9.63 -25.07
C THR A 9 -4.28 -9.65 -23.72
N ARG A 10 -3.85 -10.59 -22.87
CA ARG A 10 -4.22 -10.64 -21.46
C ARG A 10 -4.07 -9.20 -20.94
N PRO A 11 -4.99 -8.68 -20.12
CA PRO A 11 -4.80 -7.36 -19.54
C PRO A 11 -3.43 -7.37 -18.84
N GLU A 12 -2.46 -6.69 -19.43
CA GLU A 12 -1.11 -6.59 -18.88
C GLU A 12 -1.25 -5.67 -17.67
N VAL A 13 -1.52 -6.27 -16.53
CA VAL A 13 -1.48 -5.57 -15.25
C VAL A 13 -0.06 -5.04 -15.13
N PRO A 14 0.13 -3.70 -15.07
CA PRO A 14 1.47 -3.15 -15.02
C PRO A 14 2.20 -3.68 -13.79
N LEU A 15 3.42 -4.17 -13.94
CA LEU A 15 4.22 -4.68 -12.83
C LEU A 15 4.44 -3.61 -11.73
N THR A 16 4.38 -2.32 -12.11
CA THR A 16 4.35 -1.20 -11.18
C THR A 16 3.19 -1.30 -10.18
N VAL A 17 1.96 -1.56 -10.65
CA VAL A 17 0.77 -1.61 -9.78
C VAL A 17 0.85 -2.80 -8.83
N VAL A 18 1.29 -3.95 -9.33
CA VAL A 18 1.48 -5.17 -8.52
C VAL A 18 2.48 -4.90 -7.39
N ARG A 19 3.61 -4.26 -7.68
CA ARG A 19 4.63 -3.91 -6.68
C ARG A 19 4.07 -2.96 -5.60
N LYS A 20 3.19 -2.03 -5.98
CA LYS A 20 2.56 -1.07 -5.06
C LYS A 20 1.50 -1.71 -4.18
N LEU A 21 0.69 -2.61 -4.73
CA LEU A 21 -0.29 -3.40 -3.97
C LEU A 21 0.39 -4.24 -2.88
N ILE A 22 1.51 -4.88 -3.23
CA ILE A 22 2.31 -5.67 -2.28
C ILE A 22 2.89 -4.76 -1.20
N PHE A 23 3.45 -3.60 -1.57
CA PHE A 23 3.96 -2.62 -0.61
C PHE A 23 2.88 -2.15 0.36
N PHE A 24 1.69 -1.81 -0.15
CA PHE A 24 0.60 -1.35 0.70
C PHE A 24 0.05 -2.43 1.63
N THR A 25 -0.08 -3.65 1.12
CA THR A 25 -0.51 -4.80 1.92
C THR A 25 0.50 -5.06 3.05
N ALA A 26 1.80 -5.02 2.75
CA ALA A 26 2.84 -5.17 3.76
C ALA A 26 2.82 -4.02 4.78
N ALA A 27 2.69 -2.77 4.32
CA ALA A 27 2.64 -1.59 5.19
C ALA A 27 1.46 -1.63 6.16
N MET A 28 0.29 -2.07 5.71
CA MET A 28 -0.92 -2.19 6.54
C MET A 28 -0.76 -3.20 7.68
N ILE A 29 0.09 -4.21 7.53
CA ILE A 29 0.38 -5.18 8.58
C ILE A 29 1.55 -4.69 9.45
N ILE A 30 2.66 -4.30 8.83
CA ILE A 30 3.90 -3.99 9.53
C ILE A 30 3.73 -2.75 10.41
N ALA A 31 3.10 -1.68 9.92
CA ALA A 31 3.02 -0.41 10.67
C ALA A 31 2.21 -0.52 11.99
N PRO A 32 0.96 -1.02 12.01
CA PRO A 32 0.21 -1.15 13.27
C PRO A 32 0.78 -2.25 14.19
N VAL A 33 1.33 -3.34 13.64
CA VAL A 33 1.97 -4.40 14.45
C VAL A 33 3.26 -3.90 15.09
N SER A 34 4.11 -3.22 14.33
CA SER A 34 5.34 -2.62 14.88
C SER A 34 5.02 -1.57 15.94
N CYS A 35 4.01 -0.72 15.72
CA CYS A 35 3.53 0.20 16.74
C CYS A 35 3.10 -0.52 18.03
N PHE A 36 2.31 -1.59 17.93
CA PHE A 36 1.87 -2.37 19.09
C PHE A 36 3.06 -2.89 19.91
N PHE A 37 4.02 -3.55 19.25
CA PHE A 37 5.19 -4.13 19.91
C PHE A 37 6.15 -3.07 20.44
N ILE A 38 6.33 -1.93 19.75
CA ILE A 38 7.17 -0.82 20.24
C ILE A 38 6.59 -0.26 21.54
N LEU A 39 5.27 -0.02 21.61
CA LEU A 39 4.63 0.51 22.81
C LEU A 39 4.69 -0.48 23.98
N GLN A 40 4.52 -1.77 23.70
CA GLN A 40 4.59 -2.81 24.72
C GLN A 40 6.02 -3.00 25.22
N ASN A 41 7.00 -3.08 24.33
CA ASN A 41 8.38 -3.47 24.65
C ASN A 41 9.25 -2.30 25.13
N VAL A 42 9.11 -1.12 24.53
CA VAL A 42 9.94 0.05 24.88
C VAL A 42 9.36 0.77 26.08
N PHE A 43 8.03 0.87 26.14
CA PHE A 43 7.39 1.72 27.13
C PHE A 43 6.60 0.95 28.21
N ASN A 44 6.60 -0.40 28.20
CA ASN A 44 5.92 -1.26 29.19
C ASN A 44 4.42 -0.94 29.40
N TRP A 45 3.74 -0.44 28.37
CA TRP A 45 2.29 -0.17 28.47
C TRP A 45 1.52 -1.49 28.46
N GLY A 46 0.42 -1.54 29.21
CA GLY A 46 -0.48 -2.68 29.19
C GLY A 46 -1.12 -2.90 27.82
N SER A 47 -1.48 -4.15 27.51
CA SER A 47 -1.97 -4.58 26.19
C SER A 47 -3.19 -3.83 25.66
N ILE A 48 -3.99 -3.24 26.56
CA ILE A 48 -5.16 -2.43 26.21
C ILE A 48 -4.74 -1.09 25.61
N VAL A 49 -3.69 -0.44 26.15
CA VAL A 49 -3.26 0.88 25.68
C VAL A 49 -2.42 0.75 24.41
N SER A 50 -1.56 -0.27 24.31
CA SER A 50 -0.84 -0.59 23.08
C SER A 50 -1.81 -0.98 21.95
N GLY A 51 -2.85 -1.77 22.25
CA GLY A 51 -3.91 -2.12 21.31
C GLY A 51 -4.72 -0.92 20.83
N GLY A 52 -5.16 -0.05 21.75
CA GLY A 52 -5.88 1.18 21.40
C GLY A 52 -5.06 2.14 20.53
N THR A 53 -3.77 2.27 20.83
CA THR A 53 -2.87 3.11 20.02
C THR A 53 -2.57 2.48 18.66
N ALA A 54 -2.44 1.16 18.57
CA ALA A 54 -2.28 0.47 17.30
C ALA A 54 -3.51 0.65 16.39
N ALA A 55 -4.72 0.64 16.96
CA ALA A 55 -5.94 0.94 16.21
C ALA A 55 -5.97 2.38 15.69
N LEU A 56 -5.48 3.35 16.47
CA LEU A 56 -5.31 4.74 16.02
C LEU A 56 -4.30 4.84 14.88
N VAL A 57 -3.15 4.16 14.99
CA VAL A 57 -2.14 4.10 13.93
C VAL A 57 -2.67 3.45 12.66
N ALA A 58 -3.50 2.41 12.76
CA ALA A 58 -4.12 1.78 11.59
C ALA A 58 -4.98 2.78 10.78
N ASN A 59 -5.73 3.67 11.45
CA ASN A 59 -6.50 4.71 10.77
C ASN A 59 -5.59 5.75 10.09
N ILE A 60 -4.46 6.11 10.71
CA ILE A 60 -3.46 7.00 10.12
C ILE A 60 -2.85 6.37 8.87
N VAL A 61 -2.51 5.08 8.92
CA VAL A 61 -1.98 4.32 7.78
C VAL A 61 -3.00 4.28 6.63
N LEU A 62 -4.28 4.12 6.93
CA LEU A 62 -5.35 4.17 5.93
C LEU A 62 -5.41 5.54 5.24
N ILE A 63 -5.36 6.64 6.01
CA ILE A 63 -5.31 7.99 5.44
C ILE A 63 -4.04 8.17 4.58
N GLY A 64 -2.89 7.68 5.06
CA GLY A 64 -1.63 7.70 4.31
C GLY A 64 -1.70 6.92 2.99
N TYR A 65 -2.40 5.78 2.96
CA TYR A 65 -2.67 5.02 1.74
C TYR A 65 -3.46 5.83 0.73
N VAL A 66 -4.54 6.48 1.18
CA VAL A 66 -5.38 7.32 0.33
C VAL A 66 -4.56 8.47 -0.26
N VAL A 67 -3.75 9.16 0.55
CA VAL A 67 -2.87 10.25 0.09
C VAL A 67 -1.86 9.74 -0.93
N ALA A 68 -1.18 8.63 -0.66
CA ALA A 68 -0.19 8.06 -1.59
C ALA A 68 -0.82 7.65 -2.92
N ALA A 69 -2.03 7.09 -2.90
CA ALA A 69 -2.78 6.77 -4.12
C ALA A 69 -3.05 8.03 -4.97
N PHE A 70 -3.50 9.13 -4.35
CA PHE A 70 -3.72 10.39 -5.04
C PHE A 70 -2.45 11.05 -5.59
N MET A 71 -1.34 10.93 -4.86
CA MET A 71 -0.04 11.43 -5.33
C MET A 71 0.45 10.63 -6.54
N GLU A 72 0.27 9.32 -6.54
CA GLU A 72 0.65 8.45 -7.66
C GLU A 72 -0.20 8.71 -8.91
N ASP A 73 -1.51 8.92 -8.76
CA ASP A 73 -2.40 9.34 -9.85
C ASP A 73 -1.93 10.67 -10.50
N THR A 74 -1.34 11.57 -9.71
CA THR A 74 -0.84 12.86 -10.20
C THR A 74 0.48 12.72 -10.97
N GLU A 75 1.35 11.77 -10.57
CA GLU A 75 2.62 11.51 -11.25
C GLU A 75 2.41 10.85 -12.62
N GLU A 76 1.49 9.89 -12.73
CA GLU A 76 1.15 9.25 -14.02
C GLU A 76 0.63 10.29 -15.05
N MET A 77 -0.14 11.29 -14.57
CA MET A 77 -0.63 12.41 -15.39
C MET A 77 0.50 13.33 -15.87
N LYS A 78 1.55 13.54 -15.08
CA LYS A 78 2.71 14.37 -15.47
C LYS A 78 3.63 13.66 -16.46
N GLU A 79 3.82 12.37 -16.29
CA GLU A 79 4.68 11.56 -17.16
C GLU A 79 4.07 11.45 -18.58
N LYS A 80 2.74 11.33 -18.69
CA LYS A 80 2.01 11.38 -19.98
C LYS A 80 2.06 12.73 -20.69
N LYS A 81 2.32 13.84 -19.98
CA LYS A 81 2.36 15.19 -20.57
C LYS A 81 3.72 15.60 -21.13
N THR A 82 4.78 14.86 -20.79
CA THR A 82 6.17 15.20 -21.15
C THR A 82 6.70 14.35 -22.30
N LYS A 83 5.95 13.33 -22.74
CA LYS A 83 6.33 12.44 -23.85
C LYS A 83 5.56 12.75 -25.13
#